data_AF-A0A1G2SY01-F1
#
_entry.id   AF-A0A1G2SY01-F1
#
_cell.length_a   1.000
_cell.length_b   1.000
_cell.length_c   1.000
_cell.angle_alpha   90.00
_cell.angle_beta   90.00
_cell.angle_gamma   90.00
#
_symmetry.space_group_name_H-M   'P 1'
#
loop_
_entity.id
_entity.type
_entity.pdbx_description
1 polymer ?
#
loop_
_entity_poly.entity_id
_entity_poly.type
_entity_poly.pdbx_seq_one_letter_code
_entity_poly.pdbx_strand_id
1 'polypeptide(L)'
;MQNIAQVSSIRTLIGSVGNVVDLLITTLIGVALLVFFWGLAKFVFRLGGDEKAVDEGKRLMIWGTIALFVMISVAGIIGFVQRELGLPDTTFPESPRDIPNMNPFDPRANG
;
A
#
# COMPACT_ATOMS: atom_id res chain seq x y z
N MET A 1 -35.35 19.85 12.59
CA MET A 1 -34.83 18.65 11.88
C MET A 1 -34.30 18.93 10.47
N GLN A 2 -34.23 20.18 9.97
CA GLN A 2 -33.79 20.48 8.59
C GLN A 2 -32.26 20.40 8.35
N ASN A 3 -31.42 20.47 9.40
CA ASN A 3 -29.95 20.43 9.24
C ASN A 3 -29.38 19.03 8.98
N ILE A 4 -30.14 17.96 9.23
CA ILE A 4 -29.64 16.58 9.18
C ILE A 4 -29.55 16.07 7.73
N ALA A 5 -30.46 16.53 6.87
CA ALA A 5 -30.48 16.18 5.44
C ALA A 5 -29.28 16.79 4.68
N GLN A 6 -28.88 18.02 5.02
CA GLN A 6 -27.75 18.69 4.38
C GLN A 6 -26.40 18.06 4.77
N VAL A 7 -26.26 17.66 6.05
CA VAL A 7 -25.09 16.93 6.54
C VAL A 7 -24.96 15.55 5.88
N SER A 8 -26.06 14.86 5.60
CA SER A 8 -26.06 13.60 4.87
C SER A 8 -25.54 13.76 3.45
N SER A 9 -26.05 14.74 2.68
CA SER A 9 -25.60 15.00 1.31
C SER A 9 -24.11 15.37 1.23
N ILE A 10 -23.63 16.19 2.17
CA ILE A 10 -22.22 16.59 2.23
C ILE A 10 -21.33 15.38 2.55
N ARG A 11 -21.74 14.50 3.49
CA ARG A 11 -21.01 13.26 3.78
C ARG A 11 -20.97 12.31 2.58
N THR A 12 -22.05 12.20 1.81
CA THR A 12 -22.09 11.36 0.60
C THR A 12 -21.13 11.88 -0.48
N LEU A 13 -21.05 13.20 -0.68
CA LEU A 13 -20.14 13.81 -1.64
C LEU A 13 -18.67 13.63 -1.22
N ILE A 14 -18.36 13.89 0.05
CA ILE A 14 -17.01 13.70 0.59
C ILE A 14 -16.59 12.23 0.53
N GLY A 15 -17.49 11.30 0.89
CA GLY A 15 -17.23 9.87 0.79
C GLY A 15 -17.01 9.40 -0.66
N SER A 16 -17.75 9.96 -1.62
CA SER A 16 -17.58 9.63 -3.05
C SER A 16 -16.23 10.10 -3.58
N VAL A 17 -15.78 11.30 -3.21
CA VAL A 17 -14.45 11.80 -3.58
C VAL A 17 -13.35 10.98 -2.90
N GLY A 18 -13.53 10.65 -1.62
CA GLY A 18 -12.62 9.77 -0.88
C GLY A 18 -12.39 8.43 -1.59
N ASN A 19 -13.46 7.77 -2.02
CA ASN A 19 -13.35 6.49 -2.73
C ASN A 19 -12.62 6.59 -4.08
N VAL A 20 -12.80 7.69 -4.82
CA VAL A 20 -12.09 7.91 -6.09
C VAL A 20 -10.60 8.15 -5.85
N VAL A 21 -10.25 8.91 -4.81
CA VAL A 21 -8.86 9.17 -4.43
C VAL A 21 -8.19 7.88 -3.95
N ASP A 22 -8.87 7.07 -3.14
CA ASP A 22 -8.34 5.80 -2.65
C ASP A 22 -8.05 4.83 -3.81
N LEU A 23 -9.01 4.70 -4.75
CA LEU A 23 -8.83 3.91 -5.96
C LEU A 23 -7.66 4.41 -6.83
N LEU A 24 -7.50 5.73 -6.96
CA LEU A 24 -6.38 6.34 -7.68
C LEU A 24 -5.05 6.03 -7.01
N ILE A 25 -4.96 6.13 -5.68
CA ILE A 25 -3.74 5.82 -4.92
C ILE A 25 -3.38 4.34 -5.12
N THR A 26 -4.32 3.41 -4.92
CA THR A 26 -4.08 1.98 -5.13
C THR A 26 -3.64 1.67 -6.56
N THR A 27 -4.25 2.33 -7.55
CA THR A 27 -3.90 2.15 -8.96
C THR A 27 -2.49 2.66 -9.25
N LEU A 28 -2.12 3.84 -8.75
CA LEU A 28 -0.79 4.42 -8.91
C LEU A 28 0.30 3.52 -8.29
N ILE A 29 0.02 2.92 -7.15
CA ILE A 29 0.93 1.95 -6.51
C ILE A 29 1.14 0.73 -7.40
N GLY A 30 0.06 0.16 -7.97
CA GLY A 30 0.14 -0.97 -8.91
C GLY A 30 0.97 -0.66 -10.16
N VAL A 31 0.78 0.53 -10.74
CA VAL A 31 1.56 0.98 -11.90
C VAL A 31 3.04 1.20 -11.55
N ALA A 32 3.32 1.79 -10.38
CA ALA A 32 4.70 2.01 -9.91
C ALA A 32 5.46 0.69 -9.75
N LEU A 33 4.82 -0.35 -9.19
CA LEU A 33 5.42 -1.69 -9.07
C LEU A 33 5.74 -2.32 -10.42
N LEU A 34 4.84 -2.20 -11.40
CA LEU A 34 5.07 -2.71 -12.75
C LEU A 34 6.28 -2.04 -13.41
N VAL A 35 6.40 -0.71 -13.29
CA VAL A 35 7.54 0.04 -13.81
C VAL A 35 8.84 -0.33 -13.08
N PHE A 36 8.78 -0.57 -11.77
CA PHE A 36 9.92 -1.03 -10.98
C PHE A 36 10.44 -2.40 -11.45
N PHE A 37 9.55 -3.39 -11.60
CA PHE A 37 9.93 -4.72 -12.08
C PHE A 37 10.44 -4.70 -13.53
N TRP A 38 9.86 -3.88 -14.40
CA TRP A 38 10.37 -3.67 -15.76
C TRP A 38 11.80 -3.13 -15.75
N GLY A 39 12.09 -2.16 -14.88
CA GLY A 39 13.44 -1.65 -14.67
C GLY A 39 14.39 -2.75 -14.21
N LEU A 40 14.02 -3.48 -13.17
CA LEU A 40 14.84 -4.55 -12.60
C LEU A 40 15.18 -5.64 -13.63
N ALA A 41 14.19 -6.09 -14.42
CA ALA A 41 14.42 -7.07 -15.47
C ALA A 41 15.44 -6.56 -16.50
N LYS A 42 15.28 -5.32 -16.98
CA LYS A 42 16.21 -4.69 -17.94
C LYS A 42 17.63 -4.59 -17.40
N PHE A 43 17.80 -4.36 -16.09
CA PHE A 43 19.12 -4.34 -15.44
C PHE A 43 19.77 -5.73 -15.44
N VAL A 44 19.05 -6.75 -14.97
CA VAL A 44 19.58 -8.12 -14.86
C VAL A 44 20.01 -8.65 -16.23
N PHE A 45 19.22 -8.40 -17.28
CA PHE A 45 19.56 -8.85 -18.65
C PHE A 45 20.79 -8.15 -19.26
N ARG A 46 21.31 -7.06 -18.68
CA ARG A 46 22.39 -6.25 -19.26
C ARG A 46 23.72 -6.29 -18.51
N LEU A 47 23.80 -7.05 -17.41
CA LEU A 47 25.02 -7.20 -16.59
C LEU A 47 26.19 -7.94 -17.29
N GLY A 48 26.05 -8.36 -18.56
CA GLY A 48 26.92 -9.36 -19.19
C GLY A 48 27.98 -8.91 -20.20
N GLY A 49 28.28 -7.62 -20.44
CA GLY A 49 29.36 -7.34 -21.41
C GLY A 49 29.72 -5.93 -21.86
N ASP A 50 29.12 -4.86 -21.33
CA ASP A 50 29.46 -3.49 -21.75
C ASP A 50 29.59 -2.56 -20.54
N GLU A 51 30.73 -1.89 -20.39
CA GLU A 51 31.06 -1.00 -19.27
C GLU A 51 30.08 0.17 -19.17
N LYS A 52 29.55 0.65 -20.31
CA LYS A 52 28.47 1.64 -20.37
C LYS A 52 27.15 1.09 -19.85
N ALA A 53 26.87 -0.19 -20.10
CA ALA A 53 25.67 -0.86 -19.60
C ALA A 53 25.73 -1.11 -18.08
N VAL A 54 26.94 -1.32 -17.55
CA VAL A 54 27.16 -1.44 -16.10
C VAL A 54 26.88 -0.11 -15.38
N ASP A 55 27.33 1.01 -15.93
CA ASP A 55 27.04 2.34 -15.38
C ASP A 55 25.56 2.72 -15.49
N GLU A 56 24.91 2.41 -16.62
CA GLU A 56 23.48 2.60 -16.76
C GLU A 56 22.68 1.72 -15.79
N GLY A 57 23.16 0.49 -15.58
CA GLY A 57 22.58 -0.43 -14.62
C GLY A 57 22.71 0.03 -13.17
N LYS A 58 23.87 0.55 -12.77
CA LYS A 58 24.07 1.19 -11.46
C LYS A 58 23.11 2.36 -11.25
N ARG A 59 22.95 3.21 -12.26
CA ARG A 59 21.98 4.33 -12.21
C ARG A 59 20.56 3.79 -11.99
N LEU A 60 20.20 2.73 -12.70
CA LEU A 60 18.89 2.10 -12.55
C LEU A 60 18.67 1.48 -11.16
N MET A 61 19.70 0.87 -10.56
CA MET A 61 19.62 0.36 -9.18
C MET A 61 19.35 1.49 -8.19
N ILE A 62 20.03 2.64 -8.33
CA ILE A 62 19.82 3.80 -7.46
C ILE A 62 18.38 4.32 -7.60
N TRP A 63 17.88 4.48 -8.83
CA TRP A 63 16.50 4.88 -9.07
C TRP A 63 15.49 3.85 -8.52
N GLY A 64 15.80 2.55 -8.63
CA GLY A 64 15.00 1.47 -8.05
C GLY A 64 14.95 1.53 -6.51
N THR A 65 16.09 1.72 -5.86
CA THR A 65 16.17 1.85 -4.40
C THR A 65 15.42 3.09 -3.90
N ILE A 66 15.54 4.22 -4.60
CA ILE A 66 14.79 5.44 -4.28
C ILE A 66 13.28 5.18 -4.40
N ALA A 67 12.83 4.54 -5.48
CA ALA A 67 11.42 4.20 -5.67
C ALA A 67 10.90 3.25 -4.56
N LEU A 68 11.68 2.24 -4.18
CA LEU A 68 11.36 1.33 -3.08
C LEU A 68 11.25 2.07 -1.74
N PHE A 69 12.21 2.96 -1.46
CA PHE A 69 12.20 3.76 -0.23
C PHE A 69 10.96 4.65 -0.14
N VAL A 70 10.62 5.36 -1.23
CA VAL A 70 9.43 6.20 -1.30
C VAL A 70 8.16 5.37 -1.10
N MET A 71 8.06 4.20 -1.73
CA MET A 71 6.91 3.31 -1.59
C MET A 71 6.70 2.86 -0.14
N ILE A 72 7.76 2.40 0.53
CA ILE A 72 7.69 1.97 1.94
C ILE A 72 7.35 3.16 2.85
N SER A 73 7.95 4.33 2.59
CA SER A 73 7.69 5.55 3.36
C SER A 73 6.22 5.99 3.27
N VAL A 74 5.66 5.99 2.06
CA VAL A 74 4.25 6.36 1.84
C VAL A 74 3.30 5.36 2.51
N ALA A 75 3.53 4.06 2.36
CA ALA A 75 2.70 3.03 3.02
C ALA A 75 2.76 3.14 4.55
N GLY A 76 3.94 3.39 5.12
CA GLY A 76 4.11 3.61 6.56
C GLY A 76 3.37 4.84 7.08
N ILE A 77 3.39 5.95 6.33
CA ILE A 77 2.68 7.18 6.70
C ILE A 77 1.16 6.99 6.59
N ILE A 78 0.67 6.36 5.52
CA ILE A 78 -0.77 6.09 5.34
C ILE A 78 -1.27 5.20 6.48
N GLY A 79 -0.57 4.09 6.77
CA GLY A 79 -0.93 3.19 7.87
C GLY A 79 -0.88 3.87 9.23
N PHE A 80 0.07 4.78 9.45
CA PHE A 80 0.13 5.59 10.68
C PHE A 80 -1.10 6.51 10.81
N VAL A 81 -1.43 7.27 9.76
CA VAL A 81 -2.60 8.17 9.76
C VAL A 81 -3.91 7.39 9.89
N GLN A 82 -4.03 6.21 9.25
CA GLN A 82 -5.21 5.35 9.37
C GLN A 82 -5.44 4.92 10.83
N ARG A 83 -4.38 4.55 11.55
CA ARG A 83 -4.46 4.16 12.97
C ARG A 83 -4.89 5.31 13.88
N GLU A 84 -4.33 6.50 13.67
CA GLU A 84 -4.70 7.70 14.44
C GLU A 84 -6.15 8.14 14.19
N LEU A 85 -6.69 7.86 13.01
CA LEU A 85 -8.07 8.19 12.64
C LEU A 85 -9.07 7.03 12.89
N GLY A 86 -8.59 5.88 13.40
CA GLY A 86 -9.43 4.70 13.64
C GLY A 86 -9.99 4.05 12.37
N LEU A 87 -9.29 4.20 11.24
CA LEU A 87 -9.66 3.62 9.96
C LEU A 87 -9.04 2.21 9.79
N PRO A 88 -9.69 1.30 9.05
CA PRO A 88 -9.11 0.00 8.71
C PRO A 88 -7.77 0.16 8.00
N ASP A 89 -6.76 -0.62 8.41
CA ASP A 89 -5.44 -0.63 7.77
C ASP A 89 -5.55 -1.39 6.44
N THR A 90 -5.61 -0.66 5.33
CA THR A 90 -5.73 -1.21 3.98
C THR A 90 -4.37 -1.38 3.29
N THR A 91 -3.29 -0.95 3.95
CA THR A 91 -1.96 -0.85 3.32
C THR A 91 -1.14 -2.13 3.43
N PHE A 92 -1.42 -2.95 4.44
CA PHE A 92 -0.82 -4.26 4.62
C PHE A 92 -1.92 -5.32 4.80
N PRO A 93 -1.99 -6.37 3.96
CA PRO A 93 -2.91 -7.46 4.18
C PRO A 93 -2.65 -8.03 5.57
N GLU A 94 -3.69 -8.09 6.39
CA GLU A 94 -3.61 -8.41 7.81
C GLU A 94 -2.75 -9.66 8.01
N SER A 95 -1.66 -9.52 8.76
CA SER A 95 -0.94 -10.70 9.23
C SER A 95 -1.97 -11.58 9.96
N PRO A 96 -1.99 -12.91 9.77
CA PRO A 96 -2.94 -13.85 10.41
C PRO A 96 -2.94 -13.91 11.95
N ARG A 97 -2.73 -12.80 12.65
CA ARG A 97 -2.69 -12.68 14.11
C ARG A 97 -4.06 -12.79 14.75
N ASP A 98 -5.13 -12.83 13.95
CA ASP A 98 -6.45 -13.26 14.39
C ASP A 98 -6.62 -14.77 14.21
N ILE A 99 -5.60 -15.58 14.56
CA ILE A 99 -5.90 -16.95 14.97
C ILE A 99 -6.68 -16.79 16.27
N PRO A 100 -7.99 -17.11 16.31
CA PRO A 100 -8.69 -17.12 17.59
C PRO A 100 -7.85 -17.95 18.54
N ASN A 101 -7.62 -17.47 19.76
CA ASN A 101 -6.97 -18.25 20.80
C ASN A 101 -7.90 -19.42 21.15
N MET A 102 -7.87 -20.45 20.32
CA MET A 102 -8.57 -21.71 20.51
C MET A 102 -7.76 -22.47 21.54
N ASN A 103 -7.86 -22.03 22.80
CA ASN A 103 -7.38 -22.82 23.91
C ASN A 103 -8.14 -24.15 23.90
N PRO A 104 -7.51 -25.29 23.58
CA PRO A 104 -8.19 -26.58 23.48
C PRO A 104 -8.73 -27.07 24.83
N PHE A 105 -8.33 -26.41 25.92
CA PHE A 105 -8.70 -26.70 27.28
C PHE A 105 -9.60 -25.62 27.89
N ASP A 106 -10.18 -24.72 27.09
CA ASP A 106 -11.16 -23.77 27.61
C ASP A 106 -12.46 -24.50 28.00
N PRO A 107 -12.80 -24.62 29.29
CA PRO A 107 -14.02 -25.30 29.75
C PRO A 107 -15.29 -24.52 29.40
N ARG A 108 -15.17 -23.32 28.83
CA ARG A 108 -16.30 -22.51 28.33
C ARG A 108 -16.60 -22.73 26.85
N ALA A 109 -15.79 -23.52 26.13
CA ALA A 109 -15.99 -23.74 24.70
C ALA A 109 -17.14 -24.71 24.38
N ASN A 110 -17.76 -25.35 25.37
CA ASN A 110 -18.86 -26.31 25.23
C ASN A 110 -20.15 -25.91 25.98
N GLY A 111 -20.49 -24.62 25.96
CA GLY A 111 -21.74 -24.07 26.53
C GLY A 111 -22.75 -23.67 25.46
#